data_AF-A0A351FR64-F1
#
_entry.id   AF-A0A351FR64-F1
#
_cell.length_a   1.000
_cell.length_b   1.000
_cell.length_c   1.000
_cell.angle_alpha   90.00
_cell.angle_beta   90.00
_cell.angle_gamma   90.00
#
_symmetry.space_group_name_H-M   'P 1'
#
loop_
_entity.id
_entity.type
_entity.pdbx_description
1 polymer ?
#
loop_
_entity_poly.entity_id
_entity_poly.type
_entity_poly.pdbx_seq_one_letter_code
_entity_poly.pdbx_strand_id
1 'polypeptide(L)'
;MSSQHGNVIQNIVELHDEMAIDDALAQGDLATAKRLAFQFAPVEEAAPPGEKKKPAPKISNPHLRSRAKVYFAMGELEAASADAEQAFSAVNSRAGWLSLRTLELDETEKLKAAILKASEPRQSEP
;
A
#
# COMPACT_ATOMS: atom_id res chain seq x y z
N MET A 1 -1.93 -26.77 13.86
CA MET A 1 -3.03 -25.85 14.21
C MET A 1 -2.43 -24.46 14.39
N SER A 2 -2.14 -23.74 13.30
CA SER A 2 -1.47 -22.43 13.38
C SER A 2 -2.50 -21.35 13.73
N SER A 3 -2.24 -20.67 14.84
CA SER A 3 -2.98 -19.53 15.41
C SER A 3 -3.75 -18.67 14.40
N GLN A 4 -5.06 -18.89 14.28
CA GLN A 4 -6.00 -17.95 13.65
C GLN A 4 -6.11 -16.61 14.43
N HIS A 5 -5.45 -16.51 15.60
CA HIS A 5 -5.19 -15.26 16.33
C HIS A 5 -3.97 -14.49 15.81
N GLY A 6 -3.79 -14.41 14.48
CA GLY A 6 -2.99 -13.33 13.90
C GLY A 6 -3.59 -12.01 14.41
N ASN A 7 -2.81 -11.34 15.26
CA ASN A 7 -3.25 -10.62 16.45
C ASN A 7 -4.16 -9.42 16.10
N VAL A 8 -5.40 -9.35 16.59
CA VAL A 8 -6.30 -8.18 16.39
C VAL A 8 -5.59 -6.87 16.74
N ILE A 9 -4.72 -6.92 17.76
CA ILE A 9 -3.86 -5.80 18.15
C ILE A 9 -2.93 -5.36 17.01
N GLN A 10 -2.32 -6.31 16.29
CA GLN A 10 -1.45 -5.99 15.15
C GLN A 10 -2.25 -5.30 14.03
N ASN A 11 -3.45 -5.77 13.72
CA ASN A 11 -4.30 -5.12 12.70
C ASN A 11 -4.68 -3.69 13.12
N ILE A 12 -4.91 -3.44 14.41
CA ILE A 12 -5.20 -2.09 14.93
C ILE A 12 -3.97 -1.19 14.83
N VAL A 13 -2.79 -1.70 15.18
CA VAL A 13 -1.52 -0.96 15.04
C VAL A 13 -1.27 -0.58 13.58
N GLU A 14 -1.43 -1.53 12.66
CA GLU A 14 -1.24 -1.30 11.22
C GLU A 14 -2.24 -0.28 10.66
N LEU A 15 -3.47 -0.25 11.18
CA LEU A 15 -4.46 0.77 10.82
C LEU A 15 -4.07 2.15 11.37
N HIS A 16 -3.58 2.23 12.61
CA HIS A 16 -3.08 3.49 13.16
C HIS A 16 -1.85 4.01 12.41
N ASP A 17 -0.96 3.13 11.97
CA ASP A 17 0.18 3.48 11.12
C ASP A 17 -0.30 4.11 9.80
N GLU A 18 -1.30 3.52 9.14
CA GLU A 18 -1.91 4.06 7.92
C GLU A 18 -2.57 5.43 8.17
N MET A 19 -3.31 5.59 9.27
CA MET A 19 -3.92 6.87 9.65
C MET A 19 -2.88 7.97 9.87
N ALA A 20 -1.76 7.68 10.54
CA ALA A 20 -0.70 8.66 10.76
C ALA A 20 -0.04 9.14 9.45
N ILE A 21 0.03 8.25 8.45
CA ILE A 21 0.53 8.60 7.11
C ILE A 21 -0.50 9.45 6.36
N ASP A 22 -1.78 9.07 6.43
CA ASP A 22 -2.88 9.83 5.82
C ASP A 22 -2.97 11.26 6.39
N ASP A 23 -2.80 11.42 7.71
CA ASP A 23 -2.77 12.72 8.38
C ASP A 23 -1.58 13.57 7.89
N ALA A 24 -0.39 12.98 7.76
CA ALA A 24 0.78 13.67 7.24
C ALA A 24 0.58 14.12 5.78
N LEU A 25 0.00 13.27 4.93
CA LEU A 25 -0.35 13.62 3.55
C LEU A 25 -1.40 14.75 3.50
N ALA A 26 -2.42 14.70 4.35
CA ALA A 26 -3.46 15.73 4.43
C ALA A 26 -2.91 17.10 4.87
N GLN A 27 -1.88 17.11 5.72
CA GLN A 27 -1.17 18.32 6.14
C GLN A 27 -0.15 18.82 5.09
N GLY A 28 0.09 18.06 4.02
CA GLY A 28 1.12 18.36 3.03
C GLY A 28 2.54 18.04 3.49
N ASP A 29 2.71 17.34 4.62
CA ASP A 29 4.02 16.89 5.12
C ASP A 29 4.45 15.59 4.44
N LEU A 30 4.86 15.73 3.18
CA LEU A 30 5.34 14.60 2.37
C LEU A 30 6.60 13.96 2.97
N ALA A 31 7.43 14.72 3.68
CA ALA A 31 8.67 14.20 4.26
C ALA A 31 8.36 13.20 5.38
N THR A 32 7.44 13.54 6.29
CA THR A 32 7.00 12.64 7.35
C THR A 32 6.24 11.45 6.78
N ALA A 33 5.31 11.68 5.85
CA ALA A 33 4.55 10.60 5.21
C ALA A 33 5.48 9.57 4.56
N LYS A 34 6.49 10.04 3.81
CA LYS A 34 7.51 9.19 3.20
C LYS A 34 8.34 8.44 4.24
N ARG A 35 8.83 9.13 5.26
CA ARG A 35 9.64 8.48 6.31
C ARG A 35 8.87 7.34 6.98
N LEU A 36 7.61 7.57 7.33
CA LEU A 36 6.75 6.58 7.99
C LEU A 36 6.41 5.42 7.05
N ALA A 37 5.94 5.69 5.83
CA ALA A 37 5.56 4.64 4.89
C ALA A 37 6.71 3.69 4.57
N PHE A 38 7.92 4.21 4.37
CA PHE A 38 9.11 3.40 4.05
C PHE A 38 9.71 2.71 5.29
N GLN A 39 9.41 3.20 6.49
CA GLN A 39 9.74 2.50 7.74
C GLN A 39 8.90 1.22 7.89
N PHE A 40 7.60 1.28 7.54
CA PHE A 40 6.71 0.13 7.67
C PHE A 40 6.74 -0.81 6.45
N ALA A 41 6.92 -0.24 5.26
CA ALA A 41 7.04 -0.95 4.00
C ALA A 41 8.38 -0.59 3.33
N PRO A 42 9.51 -1.18 3.77
CA PRO A 42 10.81 -0.90 3.15
C PRO A 42 10.86 -1.40 1.70
N VAL A 43 11.60 -0.68 0.87
CA VAL A 43 11.88 -1.11 -0.51
C VAL A 43 12.99 -2.16 -0.45
N GLU A 44 12.79 -3.29 -1.12
CA GLU A 44 13.85 -4.29 -1.26
C GLU A 44 14.98 -3.74 -2.12
N GLU A 45 16.17 -3.64 -1.54
CA GLU A 45 17.38 -3.40 -2.32
C GLU A 45 17.78 -4.69 -3.06
N ALA A 46 18.23 -4.55 -4.30
CA ALA A 46 18.77 -5.66 -5.05
C ALA A 46 20.00 -6.22 -4.31
N ALA A 47 19.96 -7.50 -3.92
CA ALA A 47 21.11 -8.15 -3.31
C ALA A 47 22.35 -8.03 -4.23
N PRO A 48 23.54 -7.75 -3.66
CA PRO A 48 24.76 -7.65 -4.44
C PRO A 48 25.03 -8.95 -5.22
N PRO A 49 25.71 -8.85 -6.39
CA PRO A 49 25.95 -10.01 -7.24
C PRO A 49 26.71 -11.11 -6.48
N GLY A 50 26.09 -12.29 -6.34
CA GLY A 50 26.70 -13.46 -5.70
C GLY A 50 26.13 -13.83 -4.33
N GLU A 51 25.30 -12.98 -3.72
CA GLU A 51 24.61 -13.31 -2.46
C GLU A 51 23.17 -13.78 -2.69
N LYS A 52 22.73 -14.76 -1.89
CA LYS A 52 21.33 -15.20 -1.90
C LYS A 52 20.45 -14.09 -1.36
N LYS A 53 19.45 -13.65 -2.14
CA LYS A 53 18.43 -12.72 -1.67
C LYS A 53 17.80 -13.25 -0.38
N LYS A 54 17.84 -12.45 0.68
CA LYS A 54 17.05 -12.73 1.89
C LYS A 54 15.57 -12.65 1.51
N PRO A 55 14.71 -13.53 2.06
CA PRO A 55 13.28 -13.41 1.85
C PRO A 55 12.81 -12.07 2.42
N ALA A 56 12.07 -11.33 1.62
CA ALA A 56 11.50 -10.07 2.03
C ALA A 56 10.53 -10.26 3.20
N PRO A 57 10.49 -9.32 4.16
CA PRO A 57 9.44 -9.33 5.16
C PRO A 57 8.09 -9.19 4.46
N LYS A 58 7.09 -9.95 4.93
CA LYS A 58 5.72 -9.81 4.43
C LYS A 58 5.20 -8.44 4.87
N ILE A 59 4.91 -7.58 3.91
CA ILE A 59 4.29 -6.27 4.15
C ILE A 59 2.78 -6.46 4.32
N SER A 60 2.19 -5.76 5.29
CA SER A 60 0.74 -5.78 5.53
C SER A 60 -0.01 -4.99 4.46
N ASN A 61 -1.30 -5.27 4.26
CA ASN A 61 -2.11 -4.52 3.29
C ASN A 61 -2.22 -3.02 3.63
N PRO A 62 -2.45 -2.60 4.90
CA PRO A 62 -2.44 -1.19 5.28
C PRO A 62 -1.11 -0.49 4.94
N HIS A 63 0.03 -1.16 5.18
CA HIS A 63 1.34 -0.59 4.88
C HIS A 63 1.60 -0.49 3.38
N LEU A 64 1.14 -1.47 2.57
CA LEU A 64 1.18 -1.38 1.10
C LEU A 64 0.32 -0.21 0.58
N ARG A 65 -0.92 -0.06 1.06
CA ARG A 65 -1.77 1.09 0.70
C ARG A 65 -1.12 2.42 1.06
N SER A 66 -0.55 2.50 2.27
CA SER A 66 0.11 3.71 2.74
C SER A 66 1.29 4.10 1.85
N ARG A 67 2.13 3.14 1.47
CA ARG A 67 3.26 3.37 0.56
C ARG A 67 2.79 3.74 -0.84
N ALA A 68 1.73 3.10 -1.35
CA ALA A 68 1.09 3.48 -2.60
C ALA A 68 0.59 4.94 -2.60
N LYS A 69 -0.08 5.39 -1.54
CA LYS A 69 -0.54 6.79 -1.38
C LYS A 69 0.64 7.77 -1.39
N VAL A 70 1.73 7.44 -0.71
CA VAL A 70 2.95 8.26 -0.70
C VAL A 70 3.61 8.32 -2.08
N TYR A 71 3.79 7.18 -2.75
CA TYR A 71 4.30 7.15 -4.12
C TYR A 71 3.42 7.98 -5.06
N PHE A 72 2.10 7.88 -4.90
CA PHE A 72 1.16 8.68 -5.68
C PHE A 72 1.33 10.18 -5.42
N ALA A 73 1.47 10.61 -4.16
CA ALA A 73 1.75 11.99 -3.80
C ALA A 73 3.11 12.49 -4.32
N MET A 74 4.09 11.59 -4.48
CA MET A 74 5.39 11.89 -5.09
C MET A 74 5.36 11.92 -6.63
N GLY A 75 4.25 11.49 -7.26
CA GLY A 75 4.15 11.34 -8.71
C GLY A 75 4.82 10.09 -9.26
N GLU A 76 5.24 9.15 -8.40
CA GLU A 76 5.84 7.87 -8.79
C GLU A 76 4.73 6.85 -9.10
N LEU A 77 4.03 7.06 -10.22
CA LEU A 77 2.79 6.35 -10.55
C LEU A 77 2.96 4.84 -10.74
N GLU A 78 4.07 4.39 -11.32
CA GLU A 78 4.36 2.97 -11.50
C GLU A 78 4.53 2.26 -10.16
N ALA A 79 5.30 2.87 -9.24
CA ALA A 79 5.51 2.33 -7.90
C ALA A 79 4.21 2.34 -7.07
N ALA A 80 3.44 3.43 -7.17
CA ALA A 80 2.12 3.53 -6.56
C ALA A 80 1.17 2.42 -7.04
N SER A 81 1.14 2.19 -8.36
CA SER A 81 0.29 1.17 -8.97
C SER A 81 0.70 -0.24 -8.55
N ALA A 82 2.00 -0.53 -8.43
CA ALA A 82 2.49 -1.83 -8.02
C ALA A 82 2.02 -2.21 -6.60
N ASP A 83 2.18 -1.27 -5.65
CA ASP A 83 1.75 -1.47 -4.27
C ASP A 83 0.23 -1.57 -4.14
N ALA A 84 -0.52 -0.71 -4.86
CA ALA A 84 -1.97 -0.73 -4.86
C ALA A 84 -2.54 -2.03 -5.44
N GLU A 85 -1.95 -2.57 -6.51
CA GLU A 85 -2.35 -3.84 -7.10
C GLU A 85 -2.10 -5.02 -6.15
N GLN A 86 -0.96 -5.00 -5.46
CA GLN A 86 -0.61 -6.04 -4.50
C GLN A 86 -1.60 -6.05 -3.33
N ALA A 87 -1.91 -4.89 -2.76
CA ALA A 87 -2.93 -4.75 -1.72
C ALA A 87 -4.30 -5.20 -2.22
N PHE A 88 -4.71 -4.77 -3.42
CA PHE A 88 -6.00 -5.13 -4.00
C PHE A 88 -6.14 -6.64 -4.18
N SER A 89 -5.14 -7.30 -4.75
CA SER A 89 -5.16 -8.76 -4.98
C SER A 89 -5.31 -9.54 -3.66
N ALA A 90 -4.65 -9.09 -2.60
CA ALA A 90 -4.76 -9.71 -1.29
C ALA A 90 -6.15 -9.55 -0.66
N VAL A 91 -6.75 -8.36 -0.75
CA VAL A 91 -8.07 -8.09 -0.17
C VAL A 91 -9.20 -8.70 -1.01
N ASN A 92 -9.11 -8.58 -2.34
CA ASN A 92 -10.12 -9.10 -3.28
C ASN A 92 -10.23 -10.64 -3.21
N SER A 93 -9.11 -11.35 -3.12
CA SER A 93 -9.14 -12.81 -2.95
C SER A 93 -9.87 -13.25 -1.68
N ARG A 94 -9.68 -12.51 -0.57
CA ARG A 94 -10.37 -12.74 0.70
C ARG A 94 -11.86 -12.38 0.63
N ALA A 95 -12.18 -11.23 0.05
CA ALA A 95 -13.54 -10.74 -0.12
C ALA A 95 -14.38 -11.67 -1.00
N GLY A 96 -13.82 -12.13 -2.12
CA GLY A 96 -14.44 -13.11 -3.01
C GLY A 96 -14.74 -14.43 -2.31
N TRP A 97 -13.81 -14.95 -1.49
CA TRP A 97 -14.05 -16.15 -0.68
C TRP A 97 -15.22 -15.97 0.31
N LEU A 98 -15.36 -14.77 0.89
CA LEU A 98 -16.45 -14.46 1.81
C LEU A 98 -17.76 -14.07 1.13
N SER A 99 -17.76 -13.81 -0.19
CA SER A 99 -18.88 -13.15 -0.89
C SER A 99 -19.32 -11.86 -0.20
N LEU A 100 -18.36 -11.11 0.35
CA LEU A 100 -18.60 -9.87 1.11
C LEU A 100 -17.85 -8.70 0.47
N ARG A 101 -18.50 -7.54 0.42
CA ARG A 101 -17.85 -6.27 0.10
C ARG A 101 -17.40 -5.60 1.38
N THR A 102 -16.08 -5.48 1.57
CA THR A 102 -15.48 -4.89 2.78
C THR A 102 -15.08 -3.43 2.52
N LEU A 103 -15.05 -2.63 3.60
CA LEU A 103 -14.53 -1.25 3.51
C LEU A 103 -13.09 -1.22 2.98
N GLU A 104 -12.26 -2.18 3.42
CA GLU A 104 -10.89 -2.33 2.95
C GLU A 104 -10.81 -2.54 1.43
N LEU A 105 -11.73 -3.33 0.86
CA LEU A 105 -11.81 -3.53 -0.58
C LEU A 105 -12.19 -2.23 -1.30
N ASP A 106 -13.20 -1.53 -0.79
CA ASP A 106 -13.66 -0.26 -1.35
C ASP A 106 -12.56 0.82 -1.36
N GLU A 107 -11.80 0.94 -0.28
CA GLU A 107 -10.69 1.89 -0.15
C GLU A 107 -9.56 1.56 -1.12
N THR A 108 -9.20 0.27 -1.23
CA THR A 108 -8.12 -0.17 -2.12
C THR A 108 -8.51 -0.01 -3.60
N GLU A 109 -9.77 -0.29 -3.96
CA GLU A 109 -10.30 -0.04 -5.31
C GLU A 109 -10.26 1.44 -5.68
N LYS A 110 -10.70 2.32 -4.77
CA LYS A 110 -10.67 3.77 -4.99
C LYS A 110 -9.25 4.29 -5.21
N LEU A 111 -8.28 3.82 -4.40
CA LEU A 111 -6.88 4.20 -4.55
C LEU A 111 -6.33 3.77 -5.91
N LYS A 112 -6.55 2.51 -6.31
CA LYS A 112 -6.13 2.00 -7.61
C LYS A 112 -6.75 2.78 -8.77
N ALA A 113 -8.05 3.09 -8.69
CA ALA A 113 -8.73 3.89 -9.70
C ALA A 113 -8.17 5.32 -9.80
N ALA A 114 -7.85 5.94 -8.67
CA ALA A 114 -7.23 7.27 -8.64
C ALA A 114 -5.85 7.28 -9.29
N ILE A 115 -5.00 6.28 -8.98
CA ILE A 115 -3.67 6.13 -9.59
C ILE A 115 -3.79 5.90 -11.09
N LEU A 116 -4.67 4.97 -11.52
CA LEU A 116 -4.88 4.67 -12.93
C LEU A 116 -5.31 5.92 -13.72
N LYS A 117 -6.28 6.68 -13.18
CA LYS A 117 -6.74 7.93 -13.79
C LYS A 117 -5.62 8.97 -13.93
N ALA A 118 -4.69 9.01 -12.98
CA ALA A 118 -3.54 9.91 -13.05
C ALA A 118 -2.46 9.44 -14.03
N SER A 119 -2.37 8.13 -14.28
CA SER A 119 -1.45 7.51 -15.25
C SER A 119 -1.95 7.58 -16.69
N GLU A 120 -3.24 7.83 -16.91
CA GLU A 120 -3.76 8.08 -18.25
C GLU A 120 -3.10 9.34 -18.82
N PRO A 121 -2.60 9.31 -20.06
CA PRO A 121 -2.06 10.51 -20.69
C PRO A 121 -3.16 11.56 -20.69
N ARG A 122 -2.87 12.73 -20.09
CA ARG A 122 -3.71 13.93 -20.24
C ARG A 122 -3.94 14.09 -21.73
N GLN A 123 -5.14 13.75 -22.19
CA GLN A 123 -5.53 14.01 -23.57
C GLN A 123 -5.37 15.51 -23.74
N SER A 124 -4.34 15.88 -24.49
CA SER A 124 -4.05 17.23 -24.91
C SER A 124 -5.31 17.78 -25.56
N GLU A 125 -5.97 18.73 -24.89
CA GLU A 125 -7.01 19.53 -25.53
C GLU A 125 -6.36 20.32 -26.69
N PRO A 126 -6.99 20.33 -27.87
CA PRO A 126 -6.51 21.07 -29.05
C PRO A 126 -6.63 22.59 -28.88
#